data_AF-A0A9D8Q3B7-F1
#
_entry.id   AF-A0A9D8Q3B7-F1
#
_cell.length_a   1.000
_cell.length_b   1.000
_cell.length_c   1.000
_cell.angle_alpha   90.00
_cell.angle_beta   90.00
_cell.angle_gamma   90.00
#
_symmetry.space_group_name_H-M   'P 1'
#
loop_
_entity.id
_entity.type
_entity.pdbx_description
1 polymer ?
#
loop_
_entity_poly.entity_id
_entity_poly.type
_entity_poly.pdbx_seq_one_letter_code
_entity_poly.pdbx_strand_id
1 'polypeptide(L)'
;LDSFFLVAVAPAVAVLAIGSIVAGLLALWLPVAVLLYVPLLAAAAFAIPIIAVRHLGASGRHAIEASAALRTAALDGSAGHRDFVVNGAGDRAIASVAEAARRLGRLRTDLGDTVVSAATIAQGLAGLCLVVTLCLGLDALHAGRLGGPTLVGLLLAVAASFEAAAMLVRGTARIGMGLAAADRLRAIAAMPP
;
A
#
# COMPACT_ATOMS: atom_id res chain seq x y z
N LEU A 1 20.68 -5.05 -0.18
CA LEU A 1 19.66 -6.10 -0.02
C LEU A 1 18.91 -5.96 1.32
N ASP A 2 19.61 -5.55 2.40
CA ASP A 2 19.06 -5.48 3.76
C ASP A 2 17.89 -4.50 3.95
N SER A 3 17.90 -3.32 3.30
CA SER A 3 16.76 -2.38 3.41
C SER A 3 15.47 -2.88 2.75
N PHE A 4 15.55 -3.75 1.74
CA PHE A 4 14.36 -4.28 1.07
C PHE A 4 13.72 -5.42 1.89
N PHE A 5 14.55 -6.26 2.51
CA PHE A 5 14.11 -7.28 3.46
C PHE A 5 13.44 -6.65 4.69
N LEU A 6 14.04 -5.61 5.28
CA LEU A 6 13.48 -4.97 6.48
C LEU A 6 12.14 -4.27 6.20
N VAL A 7 11.96 -3.65 5.04
CA VAL A 7 10.77 -2.85 4.72
C VAL A 7 9.59 -3.71 4.29
N ALA A 8 9.82 -4.86 3.65
CA ALA A 8 8.75 -5.71 3.12
C ALA A 8 8.46 -6.95 3.98
N VAL A 9 9.47 -7.57 4.58
CA VAL A 9 9.30 -8.84 5.31
C VAL A 9 8.82 -8.62 6.73
N ALA A 10 9.31 -7.58 7.42
CA ALA A 10 8.93 -7.32 8.81
C ALA A 10 7.41 -7.12 9.03
N PRO A 11 6.69 -6.32 8.22
CA PRO A 11 5.25 -6.17 8.40
C PRO A 11 4.47 -7.43 7.99
N ALA A 12 4.94 -8.22 7.01
CA ALA A 12 4.32 -9.49 6.65
C ALA A 12 4.43 -10.51 7.78
N VAL A 13 5.61 -10.62 8.41
CA VAL A 13 5.83 -11.48 9.57
C VAL A 13 4.98 -11.03 10.76
N ALA A 14 4.88 -9.71 11.00
CA ALA A 14 4.03 -9.18 12.07
C ALA A 14 2.55 -9.54 11.85
N VAL A 15 2.02 -9.38 10.64
CA VAL A 15 0.65 -9.75 10.30
C VAL A 15 0.41 -11.26 10.48
N LEU A 16 1.36 -12.09 10.05
CA LEU A 16 1.25 -13.54 10.23
C LEU A 16 1.28 -13.94 11.72
N ALA A 17 2.17 -13.35 12.50
CA ALA A 17 2.29 -13.63 13.93
C ALA A 17 1.03 -13.19 14.70
N ILE A 18 0.61 -11.93 14.53
CA ILE A 18 -0.60 -11.39 15.18
C ILE A 18 -1.83 -12.16 14.68
N GLY A 19 -1.94 -12.37 13.36
CA GLY A 19 -3.02 -13.10 12.73
C GLY A 19 -3.19 -14.51 13.29
N SER A 20 -2.08 -15.24 13.48
CA SER A 20 -2.07 -16.59 14.04
C SER A 20 -2.47 -16.62 15.51
N ILE A 21 -2.01 -15.66 16.31
CA ILE A 21 -2.40 -15.54 17.73
C ILE A 21 -3.91 -15.32 17.83
N VAL A 22 -4.44 -14.37 17.08
CA VAL A 22 -5.88 -14.05 17.08
C VAL A 22 -6.72 -15.22 16.53
N ALA A 23 -6.25 -15.90 15.49
CA ALA A 23 -6.90 -17.11 14.98
C ALA A 23 -6.95 -18.21 16.04
N GLY A 24 -5.88 -18.41 16.82
CA GLY A 24 -5.85 -19.35 17.94
C GLY A 24 -6.84 -18.99 19.05
N LEU A 25 -6.93 -17.70 19.41
CA LEU A 25 -7.91 -17.21 20.39
C LEU A 25 -9.36 -17.42 19.90
N LEU A 26 -9.64 -17.13 18.62
CA LEU A 26 -10.93 -17.43 18.02
C LEU A 26 -11.18 -18.94 17.98
N ALA A 27 -10.20 -19.78 17.65
CA ALA A 27 -10.38 -21.23 17.60
C ALA A 27 -10.80 -21.82 18.97
N LEU A 28 -10.29 -21.25 20.05
CA LEU A 28 -10.60 -21.71 21.42
C LEU A 28 -12.03 -21.38 21.85
N TRP A 29 -12.52 -20.19 21.49
CA TRP A 29 -13.78 -19.65 22.02
C TRP A 29 -14.93 -19.63 20.99
N LEU A 30 -14.60 -19.41 19.73
CA LEU A 30 -15.49 -19.16 18.59
C LEU A 30 -14.93 -19.82 17.31
N PRO A 31 -14.81 -21.16 17.25
CA PRO A 31 -14.14 -21.85 16.14
C PRO A 31 -14.76 -21.57 14.78
N VAL A 32 -16.08 -21.33 14.74
CA VAL A 32 -16.80 -20.95 13.51
C VAL A 32 -16.31 -19.61 12.96
N ALA A 33 -15.93 -18.65 13.82
CA ALA A 33 -15.46 -17.34 13.39
C ALA A 33 -14.10 -17.41 12.69
N VAL A 34 -13.27 -18.43 12.97
CA VAL A 34 -11.97 -18.63 12.30
C VAL A 34 -12.13 -18.80 10.80
N LEU A 35 -13.18 -19.50 10.38
CA LEU A 35 -13.44 -19.81 8.96
C LEU A 35 -13.68 -18.55 8.12
N LEU A 36 -14.16 -17.48 8.75
CA LEU A 36 -14.31 -16.17 8.12
C LEU A 36 -13.09 -15.27 8.36
N TYR A 37 -12.58 -15.25 9.58
CA TYR A 37 -11.47 -14.38 9.95
C TYR A 37 -10.21 -14.61 9.08
N VAL A 38 -9.79 -15.87 8.92
CA VAL A 38 -8.56 -16.22 8.18
C VAL A 38 -8.61 -15.76 6.72
N PRO A 39 -9.63 -16.11 5.91
CA PRO A 39 -9.66 -15.66 4.52
C PRO A 39 -9.85 -14.15 4.38
N LEU A 40 -10.61 -13.49 5.27
CA LEU A 40 -10.77 -12.04 5.21
C LEU A 40 -9.46 -11.31 5.54
N LEU A 41 -8.73 -11.75 6.56
CA LEU A 41 -7.42 -11.18 6.89
C LEU A 41 -6.41 -11.44 5.78
N ALA A 42 -6.38 -12.64 5.21
CA ALA A 42 -5.49 -12.97 4.10
C ALA A 42 -5.80 -12.13 2.86
N ALA A 43 -7.07 -11.91 2.55
CA ALA A 43 -7.50 -11.04 1.46
C ALA A 43 -7.05 -9.58 1.70
N ALA A 44 -7.27 -9.06 2.91
CA ALA A 44 -6.88 -7.70 3.27
C ALA A 44 -5.36 -7.49 3.26
N ALA A 45 -4.60 -8.45 3.78
CA ALA A 45 -3.14 -8.36 3.93
C ALA A 45 -2.36 -8.65 2.65
N PHE A 46 -2.86 -9.54 1.78
CA PHE A 46 -2.10 -10.03 0.62
C PHE A 46 -2.83 -9.79 -0.71
N ALA A 47 -4.10 -10.21 -0.83
CA ALA A 47 -4.79 -10.14 -2.12
C ALA A 47 -4.93 -8.69 -2.62
N ILE A 48 -5.36 -7.78 -1.75
CA ILE A 48 -5.50 -6.35 -2.07
C ILE A 48 -4.16 -5.72 -2.52
N PRO A 49 -3.05 -5.79 -1.74
CA PRO A 49 -1.78 -5.22 -2.18
C PRO A 49 -1.19 -5.91 -3.40
N ILE A 50 -1.36 -7.23 -3.59
CA ILE A 50 -0.90 -7.92 -4.80
C ILE A 50 -1.65 -7.42 -6.03
N ILE A 51 -2.97 -7.29 -5.94
CA ILE A 51 -3.80 -6.76 -7.04
C ILE A 51 -3.42 -5.30 -7.31
N ALA A 52 -3.33 -4.48 -6.27
CA ALA A 52 -2.92 -3.08 -6.39
C ALA A 52 -1.55 -2.94 -7.07
N VAL A 53 -0.54 -3.71 -6.65
CA VAL A 53 0.81 -3.71 -7.27
C VAL A 53 0.77 -4.18 -8.72
N ARG A 54 -0.04 -5.19 -9.05
CA ARG A 54 -0.20 -5.67 -10.43
C ARG A 54 -0.84 -4.63 -11.35
N HIS A 55 -1.86 -3.93 -10.87
CA HIS A 55 -2.48 -2.83 -11.61
C HIS A 55 -1.54 -1.60 -11.70
N LEU A 56 -0.74 -1.35 -10.65
CA LEU A 56 0.19 -0.22 -10.60
C LEU A 56 1.51 -0.43 -11.34
N GLY A 57 1.89 -1.67 -11.68
CA GLY A 57 3.21 -1.95 -12.28
C GLY A 57 3.50 -1.14 -13.55
N ALA A 58 2.49 -0.90 -14.39
CA ALA A 58 2.61 -0.05 -15.57
C ALA A 58 2.61 1.45 -15.22
N SER A 59 1.67 1.91 -14.39
CA SER A 59 1.52 3.32 -14.00
C SER A 59 2.68 3.85 -13.13
N GLY A 60 3.25 3.01 -12.28
CA GLY A 60 4.44 3.32 -11.47
C GLY A 60 5.66 3.59 -12.34
N ARG A 61 5.86 2.79 -13.40
CA ARG A 61 6.93 3.01 -14.38
C ARG A 61 6.77 4.33 -15.11
N HIS A 62 5.55 4.66 -15.52
CA HIS A 62 5.23 5.95 -16.14
C HIS A 62 5.42 7.15 -15.19
N ALA A 63 5.15 7.01 -13.88
CA ALA A 63 5.40 8.08 -12.92
C ALA A 63 6.90 8.36 -12.72
N ILE A 64 7.75 7.33 -12.80
CA ILE A 64 9.22 7.47 -12.71
C ILE A 64 9.78 8.10 -13.97
N GLU A 65 9.32 7.65 -15.15
CA GLU A 65 9.66 8.24 -16.45
C GLU A 65 9.23 9.71 -16.51
N ALA A 66 8.03 10.04 -16.05
CA ALA A 66 7.55 11.43 -15.98
C ALA A 66 8.36 12.29 -14.99
N SER A 67 8.80 11.73 -13.86
CA SER A 67 9.68 12.42 -12.90
C SER A 67 11.08 12.66 -13.45
N ALA A 68 11.62 11.68 -14.20
CA ALA A 68 12.87 11.83 -14.92
C ALA A 68 12.77 12.89 -16.01
N ALA A 69 11.71 12.88 -16.82
CA ALA A 69 11.46 13.86 -17.86
C ALA A 69 11.30 15.29 -17.30
N LEU A 70 10.62 15.44 -16.16
CA LEU A 70 10.52 16.72 -15.46
C LEU A 70 11.89 17.23 -14.98
N ARG A 71 12.74 16.34 -14.45
CA ARG A 71 14.09 16.70 -13.99
C ARG A 71 14.99 17.09 -15.16
N THR A 72 14.92 16.38 -16.29
CA THR A 72 15.64 16.72 -17.51
C THR A 72 15.16 18.06 -18.07
N ALA A 73 13.86 18.28 -18.21
CA ALA A 73 13.30 19.55 -18.68
C ALA A 73 13.66 20.74 -17.77
N ALA A 74 13.70 20.54 -16.45
CA ALA A 74 14.14 21.57 -15.51
C ALA A 74 15.64 21.87 -15.62
N LEU A 75 16.47 20.85 -15.83
CA LEU A 75 17.91 21.00 -16.03
C LEU A 75 18.23 21.68 -17.38
N ASP A 76 17.57 21.29 -18.46
CA ASP A 76 17.71 21.90 -19.79
C ASP A 76 17.22 23.36 -19.78
N GLY A 77 16.13 23.65 -19.07
CA GLY A 77 15.65 25.01 -18.85
C GLY A 77 16.65 25.89 -18.07
N SER A 78 17.38 25.29 -17.12
CA SER A 78 18.42 25.99 -16.35
C SER A 78 19.73 26.17 -17.14
N ALA A 79 20.10 25.22 -18.00
CA ALA A 79 21.33 25.25 -18.81
C ALA A 79 21.19 26.14 -20.06
N GLY A 80 20.02 26.20 -20.69
CA GLY A 80 19.73 27.04 -21.86
C GLY A 80 19.37 28.49 -21.54
N HIS A 81 19.41 28.90 -20.26
CA HIS A 81 18.97 30.22 -19.79
C HIS A 81 19.63 31.40 -20.54
N ARG A 82 20.86 31.23 -21.05
CA ARG A 82 21.55 32.25 -21.86
C ARG A 82 21.07 32.33 -23.31
N ASP A 83 20.65 31.22 -23.92
CA ASP A 83 20.14 31.20 -25.31
C ASP A 83 18.65 31.58 -25.41
N PHE A 84 17.86 31.34 -24.36
CA PHE A 84 16.43 31.66 -24.35
C PHE A 84 16.13 33.16 -24.24
N VAL A 85 17.00 33.93 -23.57
CA VAL A 85 16.90 35.40 -23.46
C VAL A 85 17.22 36.08 -24.79
N VAL A 86 18.10 35.47 -25.60
CA VAL A 86 18.51 35.99 -26.92
C VAL A 86 17.45 35.70 -28.02
N ASN A 87 16.69 34.61 -27.91
CA ASN A 87 15.71 34.18 -28.92
C ASN A 87 14.22 34.35 -28.53
N GLY A 88 13.89 34.94 -27.38
CA GLY A 88 12.49 35.16 -26.95
C GLY A 88 11.68 33.87 -26.69
N ALA A 89 12.34 32.75 -26.42
CA ALA A 89 11.71 31.43 -26.31
C ALA A 89 11.45 30.96 -24.87
N GLY A 90 11.62 31.85 -23.87
CA GLY A 90 11.44 31.54 -22.45
C GLY A 90 10.07 30.96 -22.10
N ASP A 91 9.00 31.47 -22.72
CA ASP A 91 7.64 30.98 -22.48
C ASP A 91 7.43 29.53 -22.93
N ARG A 92 8.14 29.08 -23.97
CA ARG A 92 8.07 27.68 -24.45
C ARG A 92 8.77 26.71 -23.50
N ALA A 93 9.88 27.14 -22.88
CA ALA A 93 10.60 26.33 -21.88
C ALA A 93 9.82 26.25 -20.55
N ILE A 94 9.15 27.34 -20.14
CA ILE A 94 8.27 27.34 -18.96
C ILE A 94 7.04 26.47 -19.20
N ALA A 95 6.45 26.53 -20.41
CA ALA A 95 5.30 25.71 -20.77
C ALA A 95 5.63 24.21 -20.77
N SER A 96 6.80 23.80 -21.27
CA SER A 96 7.21 22.40 -21.28
C SER A 96 7.46 21.82 -19.88
N VAL A 97 8.07 22.60 -18.98
CA VAL A 97 8.24 22.23 -17.55
C VAL A 97 6.88 22.14 -16.85
N ALA A 98 5.98 23.11 -17.08
CA ALA A 98 4.64 23.09 -16.49
C ALA A 98 3.81 21.89 -16.98
N GLU A 99 3.95 21.50 -18.25
CA GLU A 99 3.26 20.35 -18.81
C GLU A 99 3.81 19.01 -18.27
N ALA A 100 5.14 18.89 -18.15
CA ALA A 100 5.76 17.74 -17.49
C ALA A 100 5.32 17.63 -16.01
N ALA A 101 5.23 18.74 -15.29
CA ALA A 101 4.75 18.77 -13.90
C ALA A 101 3.27 18.36 -13.78
N ARG A 102 2.40 18.86 -14.66
CA ARG A 102 0.98 18.45 -14.71
C ARG A 102 0.80 16.97 -15.05
N ARG A 103 1.65 16.41 -15.92
CA ARG A 103 1.61 14.99 -16.28
C ARG A 103 2.04 14.11 -15.09
N LEU A 104 3.10 14.51 -14.39
CA LEU A 104 3.54 13.83 -13.16
C LEU A 104 2.49 13.93 -12.04
N GLY A 105 1.84 15.09 -11.88
CA GLY A 105 0.76 15.30 -10.92
C GLY A 105 -0.41 14.34 -11.15
N ARG A 106 -0.93 14.26 -12.39
CA ARG A 106 -2.02 13.35 -12.75
C ARG A 106 -1.68 11.88 -12.48
N LEU A 107 -0.48 11.44 -12.84
CA LEU A 107 -0.01 10.07 -12.56
C LEU A 107 0.07 9.81 -11.06
N ARG A 108 0.53 10.75 -10.25
CA ARG A 108 0.56 10.59 -8.78
C ARG A 108 -0.83 10.54 -8.15
N THR A 109 -1.79 11.33 -8.66
CA THR A 109 -3.17 11.30 -8.18
C THR A 109 -3.83 9.95 -8.47
N ASP A 110 -3.67 9.42 -9.68
CA ASP A 110 -4.23 8.12 -10.09
C ASP A 110 -3.65 6.95 -9.26
N LEU A 111 -2.34 7.00 -8.97
CA LEU A 111 -1.68 6.08 -8.04
C LEU A 111 -2.25 6.21 -6.61
N GLY A 112 -2.52 7.44 -6.16
CA GLY A 112 -3.11 7.73 -4.86
C GLY A 112 -4.53 7.16 -4.73
N ASP A 113 -5.37 7.37 -5.74
CA ASP A 113 -6.76 6.89 -5.77
C ASP A 113 -6.83 5.36 -5.71
N THR A 114 -5.93 4.67 -6.41
CA THR A 114 -5.86 3.19 -6.35
C THR A 114 -5.49 2.71 -4.95
N VAL A 115 -4.50 3.34 -4.29
CA VAL A 115 -4.10 2.99 -2.92
C VAL A 115 -5.22 3.29 -1.91
N VAL A 116 -5.93 4.40 -2.08
CA VAL A 116 -7.09 4.77 -1.24
C VAL A 116 -8.21 3.75 -1.40
N SER A 117 -8.57 3.39 -2.64
CA SER A 117 -9.61 2.38 -2.89
C SER A 117 -9.28 1.02 -2.26
N ALA A 118 -8.01 0.60 -2.36
CA ALA A 118 -7.51 -0.63 -1.75
C ALA A 118 -7.63 -0.59 -0.21
N ALA A 119 -7.28 0.54 0.41
CA ALA A 119 -7.43 0.73 1.84
C ALA A 119 -8.91 0.75 2.28
N THR A 120 -9.80 1.39 1.52
CA THR A 120 -11.24 1.42 1.81
C THR A 120 -11.86 0.01 1.75
N ILE A 121 -11.49 -0.80 0.75
CA ILE A 121 -11.95 -2.18 0.64
C ILE A 121 -11.46 -3.01 1.84
N ALA A 122 -10.17 -2.89 2.20
CA ALA A 122 -9.60 -3.58 3.36
C ALA A 122 -10.33 -3.22 4.67
N GLN A 123 -10.68 -1.93 4.85
CA GLN A 123 -11.45 -1.46 6.01
C GLN A 123 -12.87 -2.04 6.03
N GLY A 124 -13.51 -2.16 4.87
CA GLY A 124 -14.82 -2.80 4.73
C GLY A 124 -14.79 -4.27 5.15
N LEU A 125 -13.76 -5.01 4.73
CA LEU A 125 -13.52 -6.40 5.15
C LEU A 125 -13.31 -6.50 6.67
N ALA A 126 -12.53 -5.61 7.26
CA ALA A 126 -12.31 -5.55 8.70
C ALA A 126 -13.64 -5.32 9.46
N GLY A 127 -14.44 -4.35 9.01
CA GLY A 127 -15.76 -4.06 9.59
C GLY A 127 -16.70 -5.25 9.49
N LEU A 128 -16.77 -5.91 8.33
CA LEU A 128 -17.58 -7.11 8.14
C LEU A 128 -17.13 -8.24 9.08
N CYS A 129 -15.83 -8.46 9.22
CA CYS A 129 -15.28 -9.47 10.12
C CYS A 129 -15.66 -9.19 11.58
N LEU A 130 -15.61 -7.92 12.01
CA LEU A 130 -16.00 -7.52 13.36
C LEU A 130 -17.48 -7.76 13.63
N VAL A 131 -18.36 -7.37 12.69
CA VAL A 131 -19.81 -7.59 12.83
C VAL A 131 -20.13 -9.07 12.94
N VAL A 132 -19.56 -9.91 12.07
CA VAL A 132 -19.83 -11.36 12.13
C VAL A 132 -19.27 -11.99 13.41
N THR A 133 -18.06 -11.60 13.83
CA THR A 133 -17.48 -12.08 15.11
C THR A 133 -18.35 -11.67 16.29
N LEU A 134 -18.91 -10.46 16.27
CA LEU A 134 -19.82 -9.99 17.30
C LEU A 134 -21.12 -10.80 17.31
N CYS A 135 -21.76 -11.02 16.17
CA CYS A 135 -22.99 -11.83 16.09
C CYS A 135 -22.77 -13.24 16.65
N LEU A 136 -21.73 -13.93 16.20
CA LEU A 136 -21.39 -15.28 16.68
C LEU A 136 -21.02 -15.26 18.18
N GLY A 137 -20.32 -14.22 18.62
CA GLY A 137 -19.91 -14.01 19.99
C GLY A 137 -21.07 -13.75 20.95
N LEU A 138 -22.10 -13.04 20.51
CA LEU A 138 -23.33 -12.80 21.27
C LEU A 138 -24.11 -14.10 21.48
N ASP A 139 -24.17 -14.98 20.48
CA ASP A 139 -24.78 -16.31 20.65
C ASP A 139 -24.01 -17.15 21.68
N ALA A 140 -22.68 -17.11 21.65
CA ALA A 140 -21.83 -17.78 22.63
C ALA A 140 -21.95 -17.19 24.05
N LEU A 141 -22.13 -15.88 24.15
CA LEU A 141 -22.36 -15.15 25.41
C LEU A 141 -23.72 -15.51 26.01
N HIS A 142 -24.79 -15.50 25.21
CA HIS A 142 -26.13 -15.90 25.66
C HIS A 142 -26.17 -17.36 26.11
N ALA A 143 -25.42 -18.23 25.44
CA ALA A 143 -25.27 -19.63 25.83
C ALA A 143 -24.41 -19.84 27.10
N GLY A 144 -23.89 -18.76 27.73
CA GLY A 144 -23.04 -18.85 28.92
C GLY A 144 -21.66 -19.46 28.67
N ARG A 145 -21.28 -19.69 27.40
CA ARG A 145 -20.00 -20.30 27.01
C ARG A 145 -18.85 -19.30 27.02
N LEU A 146 -19.17 -18.01 27.04
CA LEU A 146 -18.21 -16.92 26.93
C LEU A 146 -18.60 -15.79 27.88
N GLY A 147 -17.63 -15.16 28.55
CA GLY A 147 -17.87 -13.98 29.36
C GLY A 147 -17.88 -12.70 28.52
N GLY A 148 -18.67 -11.71 28.90
CA GLY A 148 -18.71 -10.39 28.23
C GLY A 148 -17.33 -9.74 28.03
N PRO A 149 -16.44 -9.73 29.05
CA PRO A 149 -15.08 -9.21 28.90
C PRO A 149 -14.25 -9.97 27.86
N THR A 150 -14.41 -11.29 27.79
CA THR A 150 -13.72 -12.13 26.80
C THR A 150 -14.17 -11.78 25.38
N LEU A 151 -15.47 -11.53 25.17
CA LEU A 151 -15.99 -11.12 23.86
C LEU A 151 -15.38 -9.80 23.40
N VAL A 152 -15.35 -8.81 24.29
CA VAL A 152 -14.73 -7.51 24.00
C VAL A 152 -13.24 -7.69 23.68
N GLY A 153 -12.53 -8.52 24.45
CA GLY A 153 -11.13 -8.85 24.18
C GLY A 153 -10.91 -9.46 22.79
N LEU A 154 -11.75 -10.42 22.38
CA LEU A 154 -11.67 -11.00 21.04
C LEU A 154 -11.92 -9.95 19.94
N LEU A 155 -12.93 -9.09 20.11
CA LEU A 155 -13.25 -8.06 19.13
C LEU A 155 -12.10 -7.05 18.98
N LEU A 156 -11.49 -6.63 20.09
CA LEU A 156 -10.32 -5.75 20.06
C LEU A 156 -9.12 -6.43 19.42
N ALA A 157 -8.92 -7.73 19.67
CA ALA A 157 -7.85 -8.51 19.06
C ALA A 157 -8.03 -8.63 17.53
N VAL A 158 -9.26 -8.88 17.07
CA VAL A 158 -9.60 -8.87 15.63
C VAL A 158 -9.37 -7.48 15.03
N ALA A 159 -9.84 -6.41 15.68
CA ALA A 159 -9.60 -5.06 15.19
C ALA A 159 -8.10 -4.73 15.06
N ALA A 160 -7.31 -5.09 16.07
CA ALA A 160 -5.86 -4.87 16.08
C ALA A 160 -5.12 -5.63 14.96
N SER A 161 -5.56 -6.85 14.61
CA SER A 161 -4.91 -7.61 13.54
C SER A 161 -5.16 -7.01 12.15
N PHE A 162 -6.35 -6.47 11.91
CA PHE A 162 -6.64 -5.73 10.67
C PHE A 162 -5.88 -4.41 10.59
N GLU A 163 -5.61 -3.74 11.72
CA GLU A 163 -4.77 -2.53 11.72
C GLU A 163 -3.32 -2.84 11.32
N ALA A 164 -2.78 -3.97 11.79
CA ALA A 164 -1.48 -4.46 11.35
C ALA A 164 -1.46 -4.75 9.83
N ALA A 165 -2.54 -5.36 9.30
CA ALA A 165 -2.69 -5.59 7.86
C ALA A 165 -2.79 -4.27 7.07
N ALA A 166 -3.53 -3.27 7.58
CA ALA A 166 -3.63 -1.96 6.96
C ALA A 166 -2.28 -1.23 6.91
N MET A 167 -1.44 -1.39 7.94
CA MET A 167 -0.08 -0.85 7.95
C MET A 167 0.80 -1.48 6.86
N LEU A 168 0.64 -2.78 6.59
CA LEU A 168 1.30 -3.46 5.47
C LEU A 168 0.85 -2.88 4.12
N VAL A 169 -0.46 -2.67 3.91
CA VAL A 169 -1.00 -2.05 2.68
C VAL A 169 -0.42 -0.64 2.48
N ARG A 170 -0.43 0.20 3.52
CA ARG A 170 0.18 1.55 3.48
C ARG A 170 1.69 1.49 3.22
N GLY A 171 2.38 0.45 3.68
CA GLY A 171 3.80 0.19 3.41
C GLY A 171 4.10 -0.11 1.93
N THR A 172 3.19 -0.79 1.22
CA THR A 172 3.40 -1.15 -0.21
C THR A 172 3.51 0.07 -1.14
N ALA A 173 2.81 1.16 -0.83
CA ALA A 173 2.95 2.44 -1.56
C ALA A 173 4.40 2.97 -1.52
N ARG A 174 5.15 2.68 -0.45
CA ARG A 174 6.57 3.06 -0.30
C ARG A 174 7.49 2.13 -1.08
N ILE A 175 7.14 0.84 -1.21
CA ILE A 175 7.90 -0.17 -1.96
C ILE A 175 7.89 0.15 -3.46
N GLY A 176 6.77 0.64 -4.01
CA GLY A 176 6.68 1.08 -5.41
C GLY A 176 7.68 2.19 -5.77
N MET A 177 7.90 3.15 -4.86
CA MET A 177 8.92 4.20 -5.04
C MET A 177 10.37 3.69 -4.88
N GLY A 178 10.58 2.59 -4.14
CA GLY A 178 11.89 1.98 -3.95
C GLY A 178 12.33 1.10 -5.12
N LEU A 179 11.41 0.31 -5.69
CA LEU A 179 11.66 -0.53 -6.87
C LEU A 179 12.08 0.31 -8.09
N ALA A 180 11.47 1.49 -8.24
CA ALA A 180 11.85 2.51 -9.21
C ALA A 180 13.35 2.88 -9.20
N ALA A 181 13.89 3.09 -8.00
CA ALA A 181 15.27 3.49 -7.81
C ALA A 181 16.21 2.30 -8.02
N ALA A 182 15.78 1.09 -7.63
CA ALA A 182 16.53 -0.15 -7.83
C ALA A 182 16.66 -0.51 -9.32
N ASP A 183 15.60 -0.35 -10.11
CA ASP A 183 15.65 -0.58 -11.57
C ASP A 183 16.57 0.43 -12.27
N ARG A 184 16.62 1.67 -11.80
CA ARG A 184 17.59 2.67 -12.26
C ARG A 184 19.04 2.28 -11.95
N LEU A 185 19.30 1.79 -10.74
CA LEU A 185 20.63 1.30 -10.35
C LEU A 185 21.04 0.07 -11.16
N ARG A 186 20.11 -0.84 -11.45
CA ARG A 186 20.35 -2.00 -12.33
C ARG A 186 20.63 -1.58 -13.78
N ALA A 187 19.92 -0.57 -14.29
CA ALA A 187 20.16 -0.06 -15.64
C ALA A 187 21.53 0.61 -15.78
N ILE A 188 22.00 1.33 -14.74
CA ILE A 188 23.34 1.92 -14.71
C ILE A 188 24.41 0.81 -14.61
N ALA A 189 24.18 -0.20 -13.77
CA ALA A 189 25.11 -1.33 -13.62
C ALA A 189 25.21 -2.23 -14.86
N ALA A 190 24.22 -2.19 -15.77
CA ALA A 190 24.17 -2.97 -17.00
C ALA A 190 24.73 -2.22 -18.23
N MET A 191 25.16 -0.96 -18.11
CA MET A 191 25.84 -0.26 -19.20
C MET A 191 27.27 -0.80 -19.36
N PRO A 192 27.71 -1.14 -20.59
CA PRO A 192 29.09 -1.52 -20.84
C PRO A 192 30.04 -0.33 -20.58
N PRO A 193 31.31 -0.59 -20.19
CA PRO A 193 32.29 0.42 -19.81
C PRO A 193 32.74 1.32 -20.96
#